data_AF-B8J472-F1
#
_entry.id   AF-B8J472-F1
#
_cell.length_a   1.000
_cell.length_b   1.000
_cell.length_c   1.000
_cell.angle_alpha   90.00
_cell.angle_beta   90.00
_cell.angle_gamma   90.00
#
_symmetry.space_group_name_H-M   'P 1'
#
loop_
_entity.id
_entity.type
_entity.pdbx_description
1 polymer ?
#
loop_
_entity_poly.entity_id
_entity_poly.type
_entity_poly.pdbx_seq_one_letter_code
_entity_poly.pdbx_strand_id
1 'polypeptide(L)'
;MNGLTEVIIRFFDLLEAEGRQLQRNTLLTVRMAVLLVLGLIFGAAAVAFLVAALYQALTLILHPAWVMCILGLVCAGIAGGLLWWSRPRKEAPHKKVPQ
;
A
#
# COMPACT_ATOMS: atom_id res chain seq x y z
N MET A 1 22.77 18.31 -45.09
CA MET A 1 21.84 17.35 -44.44
C MET A 1 22.20 17.26 -42.96
N ASN A 2 22.21 18.41 -42.27
CA ASN A 2 22.85 18.54 -40.95
C ASN A 2 21.85 18.80 -39.82
N GLY A 3 20.60 19.19 -40.16
CA GLY A 3 19.57 19.50 -39.18
C GLY A 3 19.00 18.28 -38.46
N LEU A 4 18.94 17.10 -39.12
CA LEU A 4 18.47 15.87 -38.48
C LEU A 4 19.43 15.42 -37.37
N THR A 5 20.73 15.51 -37.62
CA THR A 5 21.77 15.16 -36.64
C THR A 5 21.72 16.09 -35.43
N GLU A 6 21.52 17.40 -35.66
CA GLU A 6 21.39 18.39 -34.59
C GLU A 6 20.15 18.19 -33.73
N VAL A 7 19.02 17.81 -34.35
CA VAL A 7 17.78 17.47 -33.63
C VAL A 7 17.96 16.20 -32.81
N ILE A 8 18.62 15.17 -33.36
CA ILE A 8 18.92 13.93 -32.63
C ILE A 8 19.83 14.21 -31.42
N ILE A 9 20.88 15.03 -31.60
CA ILE A 9 21.79 15.41 -30.52
C ILE A 9 21.04 16.20 -29.44
N ARG A 10 20.21 17.18 -29.80
CA ARG A 10 19.39 17.93 -28.84
C ARG A 10 18.39 17.06 -28.10
N PHE A 11 17.76 16.09 -28.77
CA PHE A 11 16.87 15.13 -28.11
C PHE A 11 17.62 14.28 -27.10
N PHE A 12 18.82 13.81 -27.44
CA PHE A 12 19.64 12.99 -26.55
C PHE A 12 20.11 13.78 -25.32
N ASP A 13 20.50 15.04 -25.51
CA ASP A 13 20.95 15.94 -24.44
C ASP A 13 19.79 16.32 -23.49
N LEU A 14 18.58 16.54 -24.04
CA LEU A 14 17.36 16.75 -23.26
C LEU A 14 16.97 15.49 -22.47
N LEU A 15 17.10 14.31 -23.09
CA LEU A 15 16.78 13.02 -22.50
C LEU A 15 17.81 12.60 -21.45
N GLU A 16 19.07 13.03 -21.58
CA GLU A 16 20.11 12.88 -20.57
C GLU A 16 19.89 13.83 -19.38
N ALA A 17 19.45 15.07 -19.62
CA ALA A 17 19.10 16.03 -18.57
C ALA A 17 17.87 15.58 -17.75
N GLU A 18 16.79 15.21 -18.43
CA GLU A 18 15.57 14.65 -17.82
C GLU A 18 15.85 13.28 -17.19
N GLY A 19 16.63 12.44 -17.88
CA GLY A 19 17.01 11.11 -17.43
C GLY A 19 17.80 11.14 -16.13
N ARG A 20 18.73 12.08 -15.95
CA ARG A 20 19.52 12.25 -14.72
C ARG A 20 18.68 12.76 -13.55
N GLN A 21 17.67 13.59 -13.83
CA GLN A 21 16.72 14.11 -12.85
C GLN A 21 15.72 13.04 -12.41
N LEU A 22 15.25 12.22 -13.35
CA LEU A 22 14.48 11.01 -13.07
C LEU A 22 15.31 10.01 -12.27
N GLN A 23 16.52 9.64 -12.69
CA GLN A 23 17.32 8.60 -12.03
C GLN A 23 17.53 8.84 -10.52
N ARG A 24 17.80 10.09 -10.12
CA ARG A 24 18.00 10.43 -8.69
C ARG A 24 16.73 10.35 -7.87
N ASN A 25 15.60 10.82 -8.41
CA ASN A 25 14.34 10.87 -7.66
C ASN A 25 13.54 9.55 -7.76
N THR A 26 13.70 8.85 -8.89
CA THR A 26 12.97 7.63 -9.21
C THR A 26 13.63 6.40 -8.59
N LEU A 27 14.96 6.35 -8.39
CA LEU A 27 15.58 5.25 -7.63
C LEU A 27 15.11 5.19 -6.18
N LEU A 28 15.02 6.33 -5.49
CA LEU A 28 14.51 6.39 -4.11
C LEU A 28 13.03 6.05 -4.04
N THR A 29 12.23 6.60 -4.97
CA THR A 29 10.79 6.35 -5.04
C THR A 29 10.49 4.89 -5.39
N VAL A 30 11.21 4.31 -6.35
CA VAL A 30 11.09 2.90 -6.73
C VAL A 30 11.54 2.01 -5.58
N ARG A 31 12.64 2.33 -4.88
CA ARG A 31 13.08 1.56 -3.72
C ARG A 31 12.03 1.58 -2.60
N MET A 32 11.46 2.75 -2.28
CA MET A 32 10.37 2.87 -1.31
C MET A 32 9.12 2.10 -1.76
N ALA A 33 8.73 2.21 -3.03
CA ALA A 33 7.59 1.49 -3.59
C ALA A 33 7.79 -0.04 -3.54
N VAL A 34 8.99 -0.52 -3.88
CA VAL A 34 9.35 -1.94 -3.80
C VAL A 34 9.29 -2.43 -2.35
N LEU A 35 9.84 -1.67 -1.39
CA LEU A 35 9.77 -2.02 0.03
C LEU A 35 8.32 -2.03 0.55
N LEU A 36 7.49 -1.09 0.11
CA LEU A 36 6.06 -1.05 0.45
C LEU A 36 5.31 -2.25 -0.13
N VAL A 37 5.49 -2.55 -1.41
CA VAL A 37 4.86 -3.70 -2.06
C VAL A 37 5.31 -5.01 -1.41
N LEU A 38 6.61 -5.15 -1.17
CA LEU A 38 7.16 -6.34 -0.51
C LEU A 38 6.63 -6.47 0.92
N GLY A 39 6.59 -5.38 1.68
CA GLY A 39 6.01 -5.33 3.02
C GLY A 39 4.51 -5.65 3.02
N LEU A 40 3.77 -5.20 2.02
CA LEU A 40 2.34 -5.49 1.87
C LEU A 40 2.10 -6.97 1.56
N ILE A 41 2.90 -7.57 0.67
CA ILE A 41 2.81 -8.98 0.32
C ILE A 41 3.19 -9.85 1.53
N PHE A 42 4.32 -9.56 2.18
CA PHE A 42 4.75 -10.28 3.39
C PHE A 42 3.76 -10.10 4.54
N GLY A 43 3.23 -8.90 4.71
CA GLY A 43 2.20 -8.61 5.72
C GLY A 43 0.92 -9.39 5.46
N ALA A 44 0.41 -9.40 4.22
CA ALA A 44 -0.77 -10.16 3.83
C ALA A 44 -0.54 -11.68 4.01
N ALA A 45 0.62 -12.18 3.61
CA ALA A 45 0.99 -13.59 3.80
C ALA A 45 1.08 -13.95 5.29
N ALA A 46 1.68 -13.09 6.12
CA ALA A 46 1.77 -13.31 7.56
C ALA A 46 0.39 -13.35 8.22
N VAL A 47 -0.54 -12.47 7.84
CA VAL A 47 -1.92 -12.48 8.35
C VAL A 47 -2.64 -13.77 7.92
N ALA A 48 -2.49 -14.20 6.67
CA ALA A 48 -3.08 -15.44 6.19
C ALA A 48 -2.53 -16.66 6.95
N PHE A 49 -1.21 -16.72 7.18
CA PHE A 49 -0.58 -17.77 7.97
C PHE A 49 -1.00 -17.73 9.44
N LEU A 50 -1.15 -16.55 10.03
CA LEU A 50 -1.63 -16.38 11.40
C LEU A 50 -3.05 -16.94 11.55
N VAL A 51 -3.93 -16.60 10.61
CA VAL A 51 -5.30 -17.12 10.57
C VAL A 51 -5.32 -18.64 10.39
N ALA A 52 -4.49 -19.17 9.49
CA ALA A 52 -4.39 -20.62 9.27
C ALA A 52 -3.86 -21.35 10.51
N ALA A 53 -2.81 -20.84 11.15
CA ALA A 53 -2.25 -21.41 12.37
C ALA A 53 -3.24 -21.36 13.53
N LEU A 54 -3.97 -20.25 13.68
CA LEU A 54 -5.01 -20.11 14.70
C LEU A 54 -6.18 -21.06 14.45
N TYR A 55 -6.61 -21.21 13.19
CA TYR A 55 -7.61 -22.20 12.80
C TYR A 55 -7.15 -23.61 13.15
N GLN A 56 -5.92 -23.98 12.78
CA GLN A 56 -5.37 -25.31 13.06
C GLN A 56 -5.28 -25.60 14.57
N ALA A 57 -4.79 -24.64 15.36
CA ALA A 57 -4.68 -24.75 16.81
C ALA A 57 -6.06 -24.89 17.49
N LEU A 58 -7.06 -24.16 17.01
CA LEU A 58 -8.40 -24.18 17.59
C LEU A 58 -9.20 -25.43 17.18
N THR A 59 -8.97 -25.94 15.97
CA THR A 59 -9.61 -27.18 15.48
C THR A 59 -9.12 -28.42 16.22
N LEU A 60 -7.90 -28.39 16.78
CA LEU A 60 -7.37 -29.47 17.63
C LEU A 60 -8.09 -29.57 18.98
N ILE A 61 -8.75 -28.51 19.45
CA ILE A 61 -9.31 -28.40 20.81
C ILE A 61 -10.85 -28.26 20.78
N LEU A 62 -11.43 -27.73 19.70
CA LEU A 62 -12.84 -27.37 19.62
C LEU A 62 -13.49 -27.88 18.32
N HIS A 63 -14.78 -28.25 18.39
CA HIS A 63 -15.54 -28.77 17.26
C HIS A 63 -15.53 -27.77 16.07
N PRO A 64 -15.31 -28.23 14.82
CA PRO A 64 -14.93 -27.37 13.68
C PRO A 64 -15.95 -26.27 13.34
N ALA A 65 -17.22 -26.46 13.69
CA ALA A 65 -18.28 -25.47 13.49
C ALA A 65 -18.10 -24.19 14.34
N TRP A 66 -17.66 -24.32 15.60
CA TRP A 66 -17.48 -23.19 16.50
C TRP A 66 -16.24 -22.37 16.14
N VAL A 67 -15.21 -23.03 15.60
CA VAL A 67 -13.97 -22.39 15.12
C VAL A 67 -14.28 -21.39 14.00
N MET A 68 -15.12 -21.77 13.03
CA MET A 68 -15.49 -20.88 11.92
C MET A 68 -16.30 -19.67 12.39
N CYS A 69 -17.19 -19.84 13.38
CA CYS A 69 -17.97 -18.74 13.94
C CYS A 69 -17.07 -17.69 14.61
N ILE A 70 -16.14 -18.14 15.46
CA ILE A 70 -15.22 -17.23 16.17
C ILE A 70 -14.30 -16.52 15.17
N LEU A 71 -13.77 -17.25 14.18
CA LEU A 71 -12.89 -16.68 13.17
C LEU A 71 -13.61 -15.63 12.31
N GLY A 72 -14.85 -15.90 11.92
CA GLY A 72 -15.69 -14.93 11.21
C GLY A 72 -15.95 -13.66 12.03
N LEU A 73 -16.18 -13.79 13.34
CA LEU A 73 -16.43 -12.67 14.25
C LEU A 73 -15.16 -11.81 14.44
N VAL A 74 -13.99 -12.44 14.55
CA VAL A 74 -12.69 -11.75 14.59
C VAL A 74 -12.43 -11.02 13.27
N CYS A 75 -12.67 -11.67 12.13
CA CYS A 75 -12.49 -11.06 10.82
C CYS A 75 -13.44 -9.86 10.61
N ALA A 76 -14.71 -10.00 11.01
CA ALA A 76 -15.68 -8.91 10.99
C ALA A 76 -15.28 -7.75 11.92
N GLY A 77 -14.70 -8.06 13.09
CA GLY A 77 -14.17 -7.06 14.02
C GLY A 77 -12.99 -6.27 13.43
N ILE A 78 -12.05 -6.96 12.77
CA ILE A 78 -10.91 -6.31 12.11
C ILE A 78 -11.37 -5.47 10.92
N ALA A 79 -12.26 -6.00 10.08
CA ALA A 79 -12.84 -5.26 8.95
C ALA A 79 -13.63 -4.04 9.43
N GLY A 80 -14.45 -4.18 10.48
CA GLY A 80 -15.18 -3.08 11.10
C GLY A 80 -14.25 -2.04 11.72
N GLY A 81 -13.17 -2.47 12.38
CA GLY A 81 -12.17 -1.59 12.98
C GLY A 81 -11.39 -0.78 11.94
N LEU A 82 -10.98 -1.42 10.84
CA LEU A 82 -10.35 -0.74 9.70
C LEU A 82 -11.30 0.25 9.02
N LEU A 83 -12.58 -0.11 8.89
CA LEU A 83 -13.60 0.78 8.34
C LEU A 83 -13.86 1.99 9.25
N TRP A 84 -13.82 1.81 10.57
CA TRP A 84 -13.96 2.90 11.53
C TRP A 84 -12.75 3.84 11.52
N TRP A 85 -11.54 3.28 11.44
CA TRP A 85 -10.30 4.06 11.39
C TRP A 85 -10.14 4.83 10.07
N SER A 86 -10.59 4.25 8.96
CA SER A 86 -10.53 4.89 7.63
C SER A 86 -11.60 5.97 7.43
N ARG A 87 -12.56 6.14 8.35
CA ARG A 87 -13.49 7.27 8.26
C ARG A 87 -12.73 8.56 8.48
N PRO A 88 -12.73 9.49 7.50
CA PRO A 88 -12.12 10.79 7.68
C PRO A 88 -12.83 11.48 8.85
N ARG A 89 -12.05 11.83 9.88
CA ARG A 89 -12.50 12.69 10.97
C ARG A 89 -12.97 13.97 10.29
N LYS A 90 -14.29 14.15 10.13
CA LYS A 90 -14.88 15.34 9.51
C LYS A 90 -14.32 16.54 10.27
N GLU A 91 -13.41 17.26 9.64
CA GLU A 91 -12.93 18.53 10.17
C GLU A 91 -14.14 19.44 10.30
N ALA A 92 -14.38 19.91 11.53
CA ALA A 92 -15.51 20.75 11.84
C ALA A 92 -15.49 22.01 10.95
N PRO A 93 -16.65 22.46 10.43
CA PRO A 93 -16.69 23.60 9.54
C PRO A 93 -16.11 24.84 10.23
N HIS A 94 -15.05 25.38 9.62
CA HIS A 94 -14.40 26.62 10.01
C HIS A 94 -15.45 27.74 10.09
N LYS A 95 -15.79 28.15 11.31
CA LYS A 95 -16.67 29.30 11.58
C LYS A 95 -15.98 30.53 10.99
N LYS A 96 -16.54 31.09 9.91
CA LYS A 96 -16.10 32.37 9.34
C LYS A 96 -16.30 33.46 10.41
N VAL A 97 -15.23 34.19 10.72
CA VAL A 97 -15.27 35.40 11.53
C VAL A 97 -15.72 36.55 10.61
N PRO A 98 -16.85 37.24 10.87
CA PRO A 98 -17.18 38.48 10.16
C PRO A 98 -16.27 39.61 10.65
N GLN A 99 -15.84 40.43 9.69
CA GLN A 99 -14.96 41.59 9.85
C GLN A 99 -15.55 42.69 10.71
#